data_AF-A0A9Q7TZ92-F1
#
_entry.id   AF-A0A9Q7TZ92-F1
#
_cell.length_a   1.000
_cell.length_b   1.000
_cell.length_c   1.000
_cell.angle_alpha   90.00
_cell.angle_beta   90.00
_cell.angle_gamma   90.00
#
_symmetry.space_group_name_H-M   'P 1'
#
loop_
_entity.id
_entity.type
_entity.pdbx_description
1 polymer ?
#
loop_
_entity_poly.entity_id
_entity_poly.type
_entity_poly.pdbx_seq_one_letter_code
_entity_poly.pdbx_strand_id
1 'polypeptide(L)'
;MRFTLVFTVFGLITAAASVHGAHWVICTNNTNGTGGTNVKVTRDCCAAAREHGSTAFNENQKECEDALRLDNGINLGRFVQCCGGRGAGSDGK
;
A
#
# COMPACT_ATOMS: atom_id res chain seq x y z
N MET A 1 -47.14 29.60 -7.90
CA MET A 1 -46.68 28.81 -6.74
C MET A 1 -46.88 27.34 -7.05
N ARG A 2 -45.92 26.49 -6.61
CA ARG A 2 -45.99 25.02 -6.48
C ARG A 2 -45.91 24.23 -7.82
N PHE A 3 -45.09 23.18 -8.01
CA PHE A 3 -44.62 22.14 -7.09
C PHE A 3 -43.34 21.42 -7.63
N THR A 4 -42.34 21.24 -6.74
CA THR A 4 -41.44 20.05 -6.58
C THR A 4 -40.65 19.51 -7.78
N LEU A 5 -39.32 19.67 -7.78
CA LEU A 5 -38.33 18.72 -7.25
C LEU A 5 -38.16 17.45 -8.10
N VAL A 6 -37.10 17.41 -8.91
CA VAL A 6 -36.45 16.14 -9.26
C VAL A 6 -34.96 16.30 -8.96
N PHE A 7 -34.62 15.83 -7.76
CA PHE A 7 -33.28 15.74 -7.22
C PHE A 7 -32.41 14.81 -8.08
N THR A 8 -31.27 15.34 -8.53
CA THR A 8 -29.93 14.72 -8.53
C THR A 8 -29.87 13.19 -8.44
N VAL A 9 -29.64 12.53 -9.58
CA VAL A 9 -29.01 11.21 -9.61
C VAL A 9 -27.50 11.42 -9.63
N PHE A 10 -26.91 11.61 -8.45
CA PHE A 10 -25.46 11.52 -8.27
C PHE A 10 -25.12 10.04 -8.21
N GLY A 11 -24.67 9.48 -9.33
CA GLY A 11 -24.24 8.08 -9.42
C GLY A 11 -23.09 7.84 -8.44
N LEU A 12 -23.38 7.15 -7.35
CA LEU A 12 -22.41 6.74 -6.34
C LEU A 12 -21.52 5.66 -6.97
N ILE A 13 -20.46 6.06 -7.68
CA ILE A 13 -19.39 5.15 -8.06
C ILE A 13 -18.58 4.90 -6.79
N THR A 14 -19.00 3.91 -6.01
CA THR A 14 -18.18 3.36 -4.93
C THR A 14 -16.94 2.75 -5.58
N ALA A 15 -15.82 3.46 -5.54
CA ALA A 15 -14.51 2.90 -5.84
C ALA A 15 -14.27 1.78 -4.83
N ALA A 16 -14.49 0.53 -5.25
CA ALA A 16 -14.03 -0.62 -4.51
C ALA A 16 -12.50 -0.54 -4.51
N ALA A 17 -11.93 -0.02 -3.43
CA ALA A 17 -10.50 -0.12 -3.19
C ALA A 17 -10.22 -1.59 -2.91
N SER A 18 -9.92 -2.35 -3.96
CA SER A 18 -9.37 -3.70 -3.82
C SER A 18 -8.05 -3.57 -3.08
N VAL A 19 -8.04 -3.89 -1.79
CA VAL A 19 -6.82 -4.07 -1.02
C VAL A 19 -6.14 -5.32 -1.56
N HIS A 20 -5.19 -5.13 -2.46
CA HIS A 20 -4.26 -6.20 -2.80
C HIS A 20 -3.38 -6.45 -1.57
N GLY A 21 -3.53 -7.64 -0.99
CA GLY A 21 -2.57 -8.18 -0.05
C GLY A 21 -1.27 -8.49 -0.78
N ALA A 22 -0.14 -8.16 -0.20
CA ALA A 22 1.18 -8.56 -0.68
C ALA A 22 1.86 -9.48 0.34
N HIS A 23 2.66 -10.42 -0.17
CA HIS A 23 3.52 -11.29 0.61
C HIS A 23 4.81 -10.58 1.04
N TRP A 24 5.37 -9.78 0.14
CA TRP A 24 6.51 -8.91 0.42
C TRP A 24 6.50 -7.65 -0.43
N VAL A 25 7.02 -6.56 0.13
CA VAL A 25 7.10 -5.27 -0.56
C VAL A 25 8.32 -4.47 -0.11
N ILE A 26 8.86 -3.67 -1.04
CA ILE A 26 9.92 -2.70 -0.79
C ILE A 26 9.51 -1.33 -1.32
N CYS A 27 10.02 -0.27 -0.68
CA CYS A 27 10.10 1.02 -1.34
C CYS A 27 11.43 1.10 -2.09
N THR A 28 11.40 1.59 -3.33
CA THR A 28 12.59 1.71 -4.17
C THR A 28 13.14 3.13 -4.16
N ASN A 29 14.44 3.31 -4.41
CA ASN A 29 15.05 4.64 -4.40
C ASN A 29 14.50 5.56 -5.50
N ASN A 30 14.08 5.00 -6.65
CA ASN A 30 13.43 5.76 -7.72
C ASN A 30 11.92 5.57 -7.69
N THR A 31 11.16 6.60 -8.09
CA THR A 31 9.68 6.62 -8.11
C THR A 31 9.03 5.63 -9.08
N ASN A 32 9.79 5.12 -10.04
CA ASN A 32 9.32 4.17 -11.06
C ASN A 32 9.47 2.69 -10.65
N GLY A 33 9.75 2.39 -9.37
CA GLY A 33 9.95 1.01 -8.91
C GLY A 33 11.38 0.47 -9.17
N THR A 34 12.36 1.33 -9.47
CA THR A 34 13.75 0.92 -9.74
C THR A 34 14.75 1.57 -8.78
N GLY A 35 16.05 1.25 -8.93
CA GLY A 35 17.12 1.85 -8.13
C GLY A 35 17.39 1.13 -6.81
N GLY A 36 16.91 -0.10 -6.66
CA GLY A 36 17.10 -0.92 -5.47
C GLY A 36 16.32 -0.42 -4.25
N THR A 37 16.48 -1.12 -3.13
CA THR A 37 15.68 -0.91 -1.94
C THR A 37 16.08 0.34 -1.16
N ASN A 38 15.12 1.21 -0.88
CA ASN A 38 15.23 2.27 0.12
C ASN A 38 14.89 1.70 1.50
N VAL A 39 15.90 1.15 2.17
CA VAL A 39 15.76 0.43 3.45
C VAL A 39 15.05 1.26 4.53
N LYS A 40 15.40 2.55 4.64
CA LYS A 40 14.83 3.44 5.66
C LYS A 40 13.34 3.65 5.42
N VAL A 41 12.97 3.98 4.19
CA VAL A 41 11.57 4.23 3.84
C VAL A 41 10.75 2.93 3.91
N THR A 42 11.32 1.82 3.45
CA THR A 42 10.69 0.50 3.53
C THR A 42 10.35 0.11 4.96
N ARG A 43 11.29 0.28 5.90
CA ARG A 43 11.07 0.02 7.33
C ARG A 43 9.96 0.90 7.90
N ASP A 44 10.03 2.20 7.63
CA ASP A 44 9.04 3.17 8.12
C ASP A 44 7.63 2.84 7.58
N CYS A 45 7.53 2.47 6.30
CA CYS A 45 6.26 2.18 5.64
C CYS A 45 5.70 0.79 5.97
N CYS A 46 6.56 -0.18 6.32
CA CYS A 46 6.11 -1.52 6.70
C CYS A 46 5.23 -1.48 7.96
N ALA A 47 5.61 -0.68 8.95
CA ALA A 47 4.81 -0.48 10.15
C ALA A 47 3.43 0.13 9.86
N ALA A 48 3.32 0.97 8.82
CA ALA A 48 2.08 1.64 8.43
C ALA A 48 1.14 0.77 7.56
N ALA A 49 1.69 -0.22 6.85
CA ALA A 49 0.96 -1.12 5.96
C ALA A 49 0.62 -2.48 6.58
N ARG A 50 1.01 -2.69 7.83
CA ARG A 50 0.76 -3.92 8.59
C ARG A 50 -0.74 -4.12 8.84
N GLU A 51 -1.31 -5.19 8.30
CA GLU A 51 -2.67 -5.64 8.63
C GLU A 51 -2.63 -6.83 9.60
N HIS A 52 -1.61 -7.71 9.50
CA HIS A 52 -1.45 -8.87 10.37
C HIS A 52 -0.32 -8.69 11.39
N GLY A 53 -0.44 -9.34 12.55
CA GLY A 53 0.65 -9.36 13.55
C GLY A 53 1.94 -10.02 13.04
N SER A 54 1.82 -10.88 12.01
CA SER A 54 2.91 -11.54 11.29
C SER A 54 3.64 -10.66 10.30
N THR A 55 3.10 -9.49 9.97
CA THR A 55 3.74 -8.56 9.04
C THR A 55 4.83 -7.78 9.77
N ALA A 56 6.06 -7.88 9.26
CA ALA A 56 7.22 -7.25 9.87
C ALA A 56 8.27 -6.89 8.83
N PHE A 57 9.14 -5.96 9.20
CA PHE A 57 10.31 -5.64 8.39
C PHE A 57 11.40 -6.69 8.63
N ASN A 58 11.81 -7.37 7.56
CA ASN A 58 12.92 -8.32 7.57
C ASN A 58 14.25 -7.58 7.47
N GLU A 59 15.01 -7.53 8.56
CA GLU A 59 16.33 -6.89 8.59
C GLU A 59 17.37 -7.57 7.67
N ASN A 60 17.23 -8.86 7.35
CA ASN A 60 18.17 -9.57 6.49
C ASN A 60 17.90 -9.28 5.01
N GLN A 61 16.64 -9.32 4.62
CA GLN A 61 16.19 -9.14 3.23
C GLN A 61 15.90 -7.67 2.87
N LYS A 62 15.87 -6.80 3.88
CA LYS A 62 15.64 -5.36 3.79
C LYS A 62 14.27 -4.99 3.22
N GLU A 63 13.26 -5.81 3.49
CA GLU A 63 11.91 -5.69 2.94
C GLU A 63 10.83 -5.87 4.00
N CYS A 64 9.62 -5.45 3.69
CA CYS A 64 8.45 -5.78 4.49
C CYS A 64 7.92 -7.14 4.02
N GLU A 65 7.70 -8.09 4.93
CA GLU A 65 7.14 -9.40 4.61
C GLU A 65 6.02 -9.75 5.58
N ASP A 66 5.07 -10.57 5.14
CA ASP A 66 4.05 -11.16 6.00
C ASP A 66 4.24 -12.67 6.14
N ALA A 67 4.28 -13.15 7.39
CA ALA A 67 4.44 -14.56 7.73
C ALA A 67 5.57 -15.26 6.96
N LEU A 68 6.75 -14.61 6.86
CA LEU A 68 7.89 -15.10 6.06
C LEU A 68 7.55 -15.31 4.56
N ARG A 69 6.72 -14.43 4.00
CA ARG A 69 6.14 -14.46 2.66
C ARG A 69 5.16 -15.61 2.39
N LEU A 70 4.68 -16.28 3.42
CA LEU A 70 3.72 -17.38 3.28
C LEU A 70 2.27 -16.90 3.31
N ASP A 71 2.04 -15.64 3.67
CA ASP A 71 0.71 -15.04 3.80
C ASP A 71 0.70 -13.65 3.13
N ASN A 72 -0.48 -13.06 2.93
CA ASN A 72 -0.67 -11.83 2.16
C ASN A 72 -1.20 -10.65 3.01
N GLY A 73 -0.74 -10.54 4.25
CA GLY A 73 -1.18 -9.55 5.24
C GLY A 73 -0.61 -8.12 5.07
N ILE A 74 0.12 -7.81 3.99
CA ILE A 74 0.58 -6.44 3.72
C ILE A 74 -0.49 -5.69 2.93
N ASN A 75 -0.95 -4.54 3.43
CA ASN A 75 -1.80 -3.65 2.66
C ASN A 75 -0.99 -2.92 1.58
N LEU A 76 -0.92 -3.49 0.38
CA LEU A 76 -0.09 -2.96 -0.72
C LEU A 76 -0.48 -1.51 -1.06
N GLY A 77 -1.77 -1.18 -1.08
CA GLY A 77 -2.25 0.17 -1.36
C GLY A 77 -1.70 1.21 -0.38
N ARG A 78 -1.78 0.93 0.94
CA ARG A 78 -1.22 1.80 1.98
C ARG A 78 0.30 1.88 1.89
N PHE A 79 0.96 0.77 1.57
CA PHE A 79 2.41 0.74 1.43
C PHE A 79 2.89 1.60 0.26
N VAL A 80 2.30 1.41 -0.93
CA VAL A 80 2.60 2.20 -2.15
C VAL A 80 2.37 3.69 -1.89
N GLN A 81 1.26 4.05 -1.24
CA GLN A 81 0.97 5.43 -0.88
C GLN A 81 2.02 6.01 0.09
N CYS A 82 2.50 5.22 1.05
CA CYS A 82 3.56 5.63 1.96
C CYS A 82 4.90 5.86 1.24
N CYS A 83 5.30 4.97 0.33
CA CYS A 83 6.52 5.15 -0.48
C CYS A 83 6.41 6.43 -1.33
N GLY A 84 5.29 6.59 -2.04
CA GLY A 84 5.04 7.75 -2.92
C GLY A 84 5.04 9.08 -2.16
N GLY A 85 4.43 9.11 -0.97
CA GLY A 85 4.46 10.29 -0.08
C GLY A 85 5.87 10.67 0.41
N ARG A 86 6.85 9.78 0.25
CA ARG A 86 8.26 9.99 0.58
C ARG A 86 9.17 10.12 -0.65
N GLY A 87 8.58 10.25 -1.85
CA GLY A 87 9.33 10.37 -3.10
C GLY A 87 9.99 9.07 -3.57
N ALA A 88 9.57 7.93 -3.02
CA ALA A 88 10.06 6.61 -3.38
C ALA A 88 9.05 5.89 -4.30
N GLY A 89 9.55 4.93 -5.09
CA GLY A 89 8.69 3.96 -5.78
C GLY A 89 8.43 2.75 -4.90
N SER A 90 7.78 1.74 -5.45
CA SER A 90 7.51 0.47 -4.76
C SER A 90 7.63 -0.70 -5.71
N ASP A 91 8.10 -1.84 -5.21
CA ASP A 91 8.14 -3.13 -5.90
C ASP A 91 7.80 -4.23 -4.88
N GLY A 92 7.14 -5.30 -5.32
CA GLY A 92 6.65 -6.34 -4.42
C GLY A 92 5.67 -7.31 -5.06
N LYS A 93 5.32 -8.35 -4.30
CA LYS A 93 4.34 -9.38 -4.67
C LYS A 93 3.54 -9.82 -3.47
#